data_AF-A0A952B2U4-F1
#
_entry.id   AF-A0A952B2U4-F1
#
_cell.length_a   1.000
_cell.length_b   1.000
_cell.length_c   1.000
_cell.angle_alpha   90.00
_cell.angle_beta   90.00
_cell.angle_gamma   90.00
#
_symmetry.space_group_name_H-M   'P 1'
#
loop_
_entity.id
_entity.type
_entity.pdbx_description
1 polymer ?
#
loop_
_entity_poly.entity_id
_entity_poly.type
_entity_poly.pdbx_seq_one_letter_code
_entity_poly.pdbx_strand_id
1 'polypeptide(L)'
;MKTVYFDANFGYPWVTGLSHIFMMRRDREPFLNHIFSFSQEGEEDHIWIPKLNKQEHVIVSGDRGRSKTKPRLPQVCKQYQITHILFSSAAHHLTKFEKARAIITLWPQIVETFEASLGSRYQIKHEAKKQRCIMAQIG
;
A
#
# COMPACT_ATOMS: atom_id res chain seq x y z
N MET A 1 -6.02 6.85 -14.05
CA MET A 1 -6.15 5.37 -13.90
C MET A 1 -5.81 4.99 -12.47
N LYS A 2 -6.69 4.30 -11.75
CA LYS A 2 -6.46 4.00 -10.33
C LYS A 2 -5.35 2.94 -10.16
N THR A 3 -4.39 3.22 -9.28
CA THR A 3 -3.22 2.34 -9.04
C THR A 3 -2.88 2.27 -7.55
N VAL A 4 -2.62 1.06 -7.07
CA VAL A 4 -2.08 0.77 -5.74
C VAL A 4 -0.57 0.50 -5.87
N TYR A 5 0.24 1.35 -5.24
CA TYR A 5 1.69 1.21 -5.20
C TYR A 5 2.14 0.56 -3.90
N PHE A 6 2.88 -0.55 -4.01
CA PHE A 6 3.57 -1.15 -2.88
C PHE A 6 4.97 -0.56 -2.74
N ASP A 7 5.28 -0.10 -1.54
CA ASP A 7 6.57 0.46 -1.14
C ASP A 7 7.70 -0.59 -1.23
N ALA A 8 8.95 -0.13 -1.24
CA ALA A 8 10.16 -0.92 -1.44
C ALA A 8 10.38 -2.03 -0.38
N ASN A 9 9.70 -1.95 0.77
CA ASN A 9 9.69 -3.01 1.77
C ASN A 9 8.88 -4.25 1.36
N PHE A 10 8.17 -4.21 0.22
CA PHE A 10 7.61 -5.38 -0.42
C PHE A 10 8.48 -5.77 -1.62
N GLY A 11 9.11 -6.95 -1.58
CA GLY A 11 10.04 -7.35 -2.64
C GLY A 11 9.41 -7.30 -4.05
N TYR A 12 10.09 -6.63 -4.98
CA TYR A 12 9.63 -6.41 -6.37
C TYR A 12 9.06 -7.67 -7.05
N PRO A 13 9.74 -8.84 -7.05
CA PRO A 13 9.19 -10.04 -7.70
C PRO A 13 7.86 -10.52 -7.13
N TRP A 14 7.65 -10.31 -5.82
CA TRP A 14 6.40 -10.70 -5.17
C TRP A 14 5.25 -9.77 -5.57
N VAL A 15 5.50 -8.46 -5.63
CA VAL A 15 4.50 -7.48 -6.06
C VAL A 15 4.12 -7.70 -7.53
N THR A 16 5.10 -7.95 -8.41
CA THR A 16 4.85 -8.27 -9.82
C THR A 16 4.04 -9.55 -9.97
N GLY A 17 4.37 -10.61 -9.22
CA GLY A 17 3.59 -11.85 -9.23
C GLY A 17 2.14 -11.64 -8.77
N LEU A 18 1.94 -10.80 -7.75
CA LEU A 18 0.60 -10.44 -7.27
C LEU A 18 -0.17 -9.62 -8.32
N SER A 19 0.49 -8.70 -9.01
CA SER A 19 -0.09 -7.92 -10.11
C SER A 19 -0.64 -8.82 -11.22
N HIS A 20 0.13 -9.83 -11.63
CA HIS A 20 -0.34 -10.81 -12.63
C HIS A 20 -1.60 -11.57 -12.18
N ILE A 21 -1.70 -11.92 -10.90
CA ILE A 21 -2.90 -12.56 -10.35
C ILE A 21 -4.11 -11.64 -10.49
N PHE A 22 -3.96 -10.35 -10.21
CA PHE A 22 -5.05 -9.37 -10.37
C PHE A 22 -5.37 -9.09 -11.85
N MET A 23 -4.38 -9.04 -12.74
CA MET A 23 -4.59 -8.86 -14.18
C MET A 23 -5.37 -10.02 -14.82
N MET A 24 -5.24 -11.24 -14.29
CA MET A 24 -6.03 -12.39 -14.74
C MET A 24 -7.50 -12.32 -14.31
N ARG A 25 -7.83 -11.51 -13.30
CA ARG A 25 -9.22 -11.24 -12.92
C ARG A 25 -9.78 -10.23 -13.94
N ARG A 26 -11.06 -10.37 -14.31
CA ARG A 26 -11.72 -9.45 -15.26
C ARG A 26 -11.83 -8.00 -14.74
N ASP A 27 -11.50 -7.79 -13.47
CA ASP A 27 -11.46 -6.51 -12.78
C ASP A 27 -10.20 -5.75 -13.23
N ARG A 28 -10.33 -4.87 -14.24
CA ARG A 28 -9.19 -4.16 -14.85
C ARG A 28 -8.63 -3.03 -13.98
N GLU A 29 -9.33 -2.60 -12.94
CA GLU A 29 -8.90 -1.53 -12.05
C GLU A 29 -9.30 -1.79 -10.58
N PRO A 30 -8.53 -1.28 -9.60
CA PRO A 30 -7.26 -0.55 -9.76
C PRO A 30 -6.09 -1.49 -10.12
N PHE A 31 -5.06 -0.93 -10.75
CA PHE A 31 -3.81 -1.66 -11.02
C PHE A 31 -3.00 -1.84 -9.74
N LEU A 32 -2.19 -2.89 -9.70
CA LEU A 32 -1.25 -3.15 -8.61
C LEU A 32 0.16 -3.07 -9.14
N ASN A 33 0.99 -2.18 -8.58
CA ASN A 33 2.37 -1.97 -9.01
C ASN A 33 3.31 -1.86 -7.81
N HIS A 34 4.60 -2.06 -8.07
CA HIS A 34 5.66 -1.74 -7.13
C HIS A 34 6.10 -0.29 -7.33
N ILE A 35 6.50 0.40 -6.26
CA ILE A 35 6.95 1.81 -6.31
C ILE A 35 8.04 2.06 -7.36
N PHE A 36 8.98 1.12 -7.54
CA PHE A 36 10.04 1.19 -8.56
C PHE A 36 9.56 1.17 -10.02
N SER A 37 8.27 0.92 -10.28
CA SER A 37 7.71 1.18 -11.62
C SER A 37 7.48 2.67 -11.87
N PHE A 38 7.61 3.51 -10.84
CA PHE A 38 7.33 4.94 -10.87
C PHE A 38 8.52 5.79 -10.39
N SER A 39 9.14 5.40 -9.26
CA SER A 39 10.30 6.11 -8.69
C SER A 39 11.60 5.37 -8.96
N GLN A 40 12.72 6.10 -8.88
CA GLN A 40 14.04 5.48 -8.90
C GLN A 40 14.41 4.95 -7.51
N GLU A 41 15.28 3.93 -7.48
CA GLU A 41 15.85 3.45 -6.22
C GLU A 41 16.66 4.58 -5.54
N GLY A 42 16.42 4.80 -4.25
CA GLY A 42 17.06 5.87 -3.48
C GLY A 42 16.43 7.26 -3.62
N GLU A 43 15.47 7.45 -4.53
CA GLU A 43 14.69 8.70 -4.61
C GLU A 43 13.85 8.89 -3.34
N GLU A 44 13.89 10.09 -2.76
CA GLU A 44 13.20 10.35 -1.49
C GLU A 44 11.68 10.52 -1.66
N ASP A 45 10.91 10.07 -0.67
CA ASP A 45 9.44 10.13 -0.64
C ASP A 45 8.87 11.51 -1.01
N HIS A 46 9.48 12.57 -0.48
CA HIS A 46 9.01 13.94 -0.70
C HIS A 46 9.28 14.46 -2.12
N ILE A 47 10.06 13.74 -2.93
CA ILE A 47 10.38 14.09 -4.32
C ILE A 47 9.41 13.41 -5.28
N TRP A 48 9.11 12.12 -5.11
CA TRP A 48 8.29 11.38 -6.07
C TRP A 48 6.79 11.41 -5.73
N ILE A 49 6.40 11.43 -4.44
CA ILE A 49 4.98 11.47 -4.05
C ILE A 49 4.22 12.67 -4.63
N PRO A 50 4.78 13.90 -4.69
CA PRO A 50 4.10 15.04 -5.30
C PRO A 50 3.78 14.88 -6.79
N LYS A 51 4.46 13.96 -7.47
CA LYS A 51 4.26 13.67 -8.90
C LYS A 51 3.02 12.79 -9.13
N LEU A 52 2.45 12.20 -8.07
CA LEU A 52 1.26 11.36 -8.15
C LEU A 52 -0.03 12.19 -8.13
N ASN A 53 -1.02 11.79 -8.94
CA ASN A 53 -2.40 12.27 -8.79
C ASN A 53 -3.07 11.67 -7.55
N LYS A 54 -3.39 12.53 -6.57
CA LYS A 54 -3.99 12.15 -5.29
C LYS A 54 -5.31 11.37 -5.34
N GLN A 55 -6.09 11.50 -6.42
CA GLN A 55 -7.35 10.77 -6.58
C GLN A 55 -7.18 9.39 -7.24
N GLU A 56 -6.01 9.13 -7.81
CA GLU A 56 -5.76 7.93 -8.61
C GLU A 56 -4.75 6.99 -7.98
N HIS A 57 -4.17 7.34 -6.83
CA HIS A 57 -3.10 6.56 -6.22
C HIS A 57 -3.28 6.31 -4.73
N VAL A 58 -3.03 5.06 -4.35
CA VAL A 58 -2.94 4.60 -2.96
C VAL A 58 -1.56 4.00 -2.74
N ILE A 59 -0.91 4.34 -1.63
CA ILE A 59 0.40 3.78 -1.26
C ILE A 59 0.23 2.76 -0.14
N VAL A 60 0.83 1.57 -0.31
CA VAL A 60 0.86 0.49 0.69
C VAL A 60 2.29 0.33 1.20
N SER A 61 2.51 0.42 2.51
CA SER A 61 3.83 0.21 3.12
C SER A 61 3.80 -0.73 4.33
N GLY A 62 4.93 -1.39 4.59
CA GLY A 62 5.16 -2.24 5.76
C GLY A 62 5.86 -1.56 6.93
N ASP A 63 6.62 -0.49 6.65
CA ASP A 63 7.31 0.28 7.66
C ASP A 63 6.53 1.58 7.99
N ARG A 64 6.58 1.95 9.27
CA ARG A 64 6.11 3.24 9.79
C ARG A 64 7.10 4.37 9.54
N GLY A 65 8.31 4.04 9.08
CA GLY A 65 9.44 4.96 8.97
C GLY A 65 9.97 5.27 10.37
N ARG A 66 11.06 4.60 10.78
CA ARG A 66 11.69 4.83 12.09
C ARG A 66 12.71 5.97 12.12
N SER A 67 12.94 6.63 10.98
CA SER A 67 13.91 7.73 10.92
C SER A 67 13.45 8.92 11.79
N LYS A 68 14.41 9.48 12.53
CA LYS A 68 14.23 10.73 13.28
C LYS A 68 14.51 11.97 12.42
N THR A 69 15.26 11.80 11.33
CA THR A 69 15.80 12.89 10.50
C THR A 69 15.05 13.09 9.20
N LYS A 70 14.38 12.03 8.70
CA LYS A 70 13.58 12.09 7.47
C LYS A 70 12.08 12.07 7.79
N PRO A 71 11.24 12.84 7.07
CA PRO A 71 9.78 12.71 7.16
C PRO A 71 9.37 11.26 6.95
N ARG A 72 8.42 10.77 7.75
CA ARG A 72 7.95 9.39 7.61
C ARG A 72 7.01 9.30 6.41
N LEU A 73 7.08 8.21 5.63
CA LEU A 73 6.20 7.98 4.49
C LEU A 73 4.70 8.28 4.78
N PRO A 74 4.09 7.85 5.91
CA PRO A 74 2.70 8.19 6.21
C PRO A 74 2.44 9.70 6.39
N GLN A 75 3.44 10.46 6.87
CA GLN A 75 3.34 11.92 7.00
C GLN A 75 3.44 12.59 5.64
N VAL A 76 4.35 12.12 4.78
CA VAL A 76 4.50 12.64 3.40
C VAL A 76 3.23 12.38 2.59
N CYS A 77 2.67 11.17 2.67
CA CYS A 77 1.40 10.84 2.04
C CYS A 77 0.28 11.79 2.51
N LYS A 78 0.17 12.00 3.82
CA LYS A 78 -0.83 12.92 4.40
C LYS A 78 -0.64 14.36 3.90
N GLN A 79 0.60 14.85 3.86
CA GLN A 79 0.93 16.20 3.40
C GLN A 79 0.49 16.41 1.94
N TYR A 80 0.72 15.43 1.07
CA TYR A 80 0.34 15.49 -0.35
C TYR A 80 -1.04 14.90 -0.63
N GLN A 81 -1.85 14.65 0.42
CA GLN A 81 -3.21 14.16 0.34
C GLN A 81 -3.34 12.80 -0.41
N ILE A 82 -2.32 11.97 -0.36
CA ILE A 82 -2.30 10.61 -0.90
C ILE A 82 -2.80 9.64 0.17
N THR A 83 -3.76 8.79 -0.19
CA THR A 83 -4.26 7.76 0.71
C THR A 83 -3.17 6.72 0.97
N HIS A 84 -2.98 6.38 2.25
CA HIS A 84 -1.93 5.46 2.70
C HIS A 84 -2.50 4.26 3.45
N ILE A 85 -2.03 3.06 3.12
CA ILE A 85 -2.38 1.81 3.81
C ILE A 85 -1.12 1.23 4.45
N LEU A 86 -1.12 1.15 5.76
CA LEU A 86 -0.03 0.59 6.54
C LEU A 86 -0.29 -0.87 6.88
N PHE A 87 0.60 -1.77 6.48
CA PHE A 87 0.68 -3.10 7.09
C PHE A 87 1.20 -2.95 8.52
N SER A 88 0.44 -3.46 9.50
CA SER A 88 0.94 -3.55 10.86
C SER A 88 2.20 -4.40 10.91
N SER A 89 3.03 -4.21 11.95
CA SER A 89 4.22 -5.05 12.13
C SER A 89 3.87 -6.55 12.05
N ALA A 90 2.81 -6.99 12.72
CA ALA A 90 2.37 -8.39 12.66
C ALA A 90 1.96 -8.83 11.24
N ALA A 91 1.27 -7.98 10.48
CA ALA A 91 0.90 -8.29 9.09
C ALA A 91 2.12 -8.26 8.14
N HIS A 92 3.08 -7.38 8.39
CA HIS A 92 4.29 -7.27 7.58
C HIS A 92 5.26 -8.43 7.79
N HIS A 93 5.21 -9.13 8.92
CA HIS A 93 6.03 -10.33 9.16
C HIS A 93 5.37 -11.64 8.74
N LEU A 94 4.16 -11.59 8.17
CA LEU A 94 3.52 -12.76 7.55
C LEU A 94 4.36 -13.31 6.40
N THR A 95 4.20 -14.60 6.10
CA THR A 95 4.80 -15.20 4.91
C THR A 95 4.29 -14.53 3.64
N LYS A 96 5.04 -14.64 2.53
CA LYS A 96 4.63 -14.09 1.23
C LYS A 96 3.25 -14.60 0.79
N PHE A 97 2.94 -15.86 1.08
CA PHE A 97 1.64 -16.47 0.77
C PHE A 97 0.52 -15.86 1.63
N GLU A 98 0.73 -15.74 2.93
CA GLU A 98 -0.26 -15.13 3.83
C GLU A 98 -0.50 -13.64 3.52
N LYS A 99 0.56 -12.89 3.17
CA LYS A 99 0.43 -11.51 2.69
C LYS A 99 -0.42 -11.44 1.42
N ALA A 100 -0.16 -12.30 0.44
CA ALA A 100 -0.92 -12.35 -0.81
C ALA A 100 -2.39 -12.68 -0.53
N ARG A 101 -2.66 -13.70 0.31
CA ARG A 101 -4.02 -14.05 0.75
C ARG A 101 -4.71 -12.87 1.44
N ALA A 102 -4.00 -12.15 2.31
CA ALA A 102 -4.54 -10.97 2.98
C ALA A 102 -4.90 -9.85 1.99
N ILE A 103 -4.01 -9.52 1.04
CA ILE A 103 -4.31 -8.52 0.00
C ILE A 103 -5.50 -8.95 -0.86
N ILE A 104 -5.54 -10.20 -1.32
CA ILE A 104 -6.64 -10.72 -2.14
C ILE A 104 -7.97 -10.64 -1.37
N THR A 105 -7.96 -11.01 -0.09
CA THR A 105 -9.17 -10.99 0.75
C THR A 105 -9.65 -9.56 1.03
N LEU A 106 -8.72 -8.65 1.28
CA LEU A 106 -9.01 -7.25 1.61
C LEU A 106 -9.12 -6.36 0.36
N TRP A 107 -8.97 -6.91 -0.84
CA TRP A 107 -8.95 -6.13 -2.08
C TRP A 107 -10.18 -5.23 -2.24
N PRO A 108 -11.43 -5.68 -2.03
CA PRO A 108 -12.60 -4.79 -2.13
C PRO A 108 -12.47 -3.57 -1.22
N GLN A 109 -12.00 -3.76 0.01
CA GLN A 109 -11.79 -2.66 0.96
C GLN A 109 -10.67 -1.73 0.50
N ILE A 110 -9.59 -2.26 -0.06
CA ILE A 110 -8.51 -1.45 -0.66
C ILE A 110 -9.06 -0.59 -1.80
N VAL A 111 -9.93 -1.14 -2.66
CA VAL A 111 -10.58 -0.40 -3.76
C VAL A 111 -11.49 0.72 -3.22
N GLU A 112 -12.24 0.46 -2.15
CA GLU A 112 -13.08 1.47 -1.49
C GLU A 112 -12.27 2.66 -0.96
N THR A 113 -10.98 2.50 -0.65
CA THR A 113 -10.14 3.60 -0.16
C THR A 113 -9.90 4.71 -1.19
N PHE A 114 -10.12 4.46 -2.49
CA PHE A 114 -10.07 5.49 -3.52
C PHE A 114 -11.23 6.49 -3.41
N GLU A 115 -12.34 6.10 -2.79
CA GLU A 115 -13.52 6.96 -2.57
C GLU A 115 -13.48 7.65 -1.21
N ALA A 116 -12.45 7.38 -0.39
CA ALA A 116 -12.28 8.01 0.91
C ALA A 116 -11.77 9.45 0.79
N SER A 117 -11.87 10.20 1.88
CA SER A 117 -11.26 11.53 1.97
C SER A 117 -9.76 11.47 1.68
N LEU A 118 -9.27 12.39 0.84
CA LEU A 118 -7.86 12.44 0.44
C LEU A 118 -6.92 12.55 1.64
N GLY A 119 -5.78 11.85 1.58
CA GLY A 119 -4.83 11.76 2.69
C GLY A 119 -5.30 10.86 3.84
N SER A 120 -6.39 10.10 3.66
CA SER A 120 -6.83 9.10 4.63
C SER A 120 -5.77 8.05 4.86
N ARG A 121 -5.75 7.51 6.08
CA ARG A 121 -4.84 6.42 6.44
C ARG A 121 -5.62 5.20 6.90
N TYR A 122 -5.15 4.05 6.49
CA TYR A 122 -5.67 2.74 6.87
C TYR A 122 -4.55 1.86 7.42
N GLN A 123 -4.95 0.85 8.17
CA GLN A 123 -4.05 -0.15 8.69
C GLN A 123 -4.60 -1.55 8.45
N ILE A 124 -3.79 -2.39 7.82
CA ILE A 124 -4.03 -3.83 7.73
C ILE A 124 -3.41 -4.48 8.98
N LYS A 125 -4.24 -5.16 9.78
CA LYS A 125 -3.85 -5.81 11.03
C LYS A 125 -4.06 -7.32 10.91
N HIS A 126 -3.08 -8.10 11.36
CA HIS A 126 -3.23 -9.54 11.51
C HIS A 126 -3.84 -9.88 12.88
N GLU A 127 -5.03 -10.50 12.88
CA GLU A 127 -5.70 -11.03 14.07
C GLU A 127 -5.28 -12.49 14.28
N ALA A 128 -4.16 -12.72 14.98
CA ALA A 128 -3.58 -14.06 15.14
C ALA A 128 -4.59 -15.11 15.67
N LYS A 129 -5.45 -14.74 16.64
CA LYS A 129 -6.49 -15.64 17.19
C LYS A 129 -7.50 -16.12 16.15
N LYS A 130 -7.76 -15.32 15.12
CA LYS A 130 -8.74 -15.59 14.06
C LYS A 130 -8.08 -15.96 12.72
N GLN A 131 -6.74 -16.02 12.69
CA GLN A 131 -5.92 -16.29 11.49
C GLN A 131 -6.37 -15.50 10.25
N ARG A 132 -6.67 -14.22 10.44
CA ARG A 132 -7.15 -13.34 9.36
C ARG A 132 -6.56 -11.94 9.47
N CYS A 133 -6.57 -11.23 8.35
CA CYS A 133 -6.27 -9.80 8.32
C CYS A 133 -7.56 -8.98 8.27
N ILE A 134 -7.55 -7.82 8.92
CA ILE A 134 -8.62 -6.83 8.86
C ILE A 134 -8.03 -5.47 8.48
N MET A 135 -8.84 -4.61 7.84
CA MET A 135 -8.46 -3.23 7.58
C MET A 135 -9.24 -2.29 8.50
N ALA A 136 -8.58 -1.24 8.99
CA ALA A 136 -9.20 -0.21 9.82
C ALA A 136 -8.63 1.17 9.47
N GLN A 137 -9.46 2.20 9.44
CA GLN A 137 -8.99 3.58 9.27
C GLN A 137 -8.25 4.04 10.53
N ILE A 138 -7.13 4.77 10.35
CA ILE A 138 -6.23 5.19 11.43
C ILE A 138 -5.77 6.66 11.27
N GLY A 139 -6.70 7.62 11.15
CA GLY A 139 -6.49 9.08 11.34
C GLY A 139 -5.51 9.81 10.41
#